data_AF-A0A2G1WHF3-F1
#
_entry.id   AF-A0A2G1WHF3-F1
#
_cell.length_a   1.000
_cell.length_b   1.000
_cell.length_c   1.000
_cell.angle_alpha   90.00
_cell.angle_beta   90.00
_cell.angle_gamma   90.00
#
_symmetry.space_group_name_H-M   'P 1'
#
loop_
_entity.id
_entity.type
_entity.pdbx_description
1 polymer ?
#
loop_
_entity_poly.entity_id
_entity_poly.type
_entity_poly.pdbx_seq_one_letter_code
_entity_poly.pdbx_strand_id
1 'polypeptide(L)'
;MRRVTRNLLIAIAVIAVALLALGALPSYLGSGDPYYLTAEPIETNETAADVNNVSDRRYPYLTSAIASADGRSAGYQTGPYGVKEWFTHTPFDEVDALTQQVPEAAVDDGVRVRRDGQAYYVEVGQP
;
A
#
# COMPACT_ATOMS: atom_id res chain seq x y z
N MET A 1 31.28 -34.03 -21.50
CA MET A 1 29.80 -33.92 -21.40
C MET A 1 29.18 -34.37 -22.71
N ARG A 2 28.10 -35.17 -22.68
CA ARG A 2 27.38 -35.59 -23.90
C ARG A 2 26.97 -34.33 -24.67
N ARG A 3 27.18 -34.30 -26.00
CA ARG A 3 26.91 -33.13 -26.88
C ARG A 3 25.52 -32.53 -26.65
N VAL A 4 24.55 -33.39 -26.34
CA VAL A 4 23.17 -33.01 -26.03
C VAL A 4 23.07 -32.09 -24.80
N THR A 5 23.75 -32.41 -23.71
CA THR A 5 23.74 -31.59 -22.47
C THR A 5 24.37 -30.22 -22.71
N ARG A 6 25.42 -30.15 -23.53
CA ARG A 6 26.07 -28.88 -23.89
C ARG A 6 25.14 -27.98 -24.69
N ASN A 7 24.41 -28.55 -25.66
CA ASN A 7 23.47 -27.79 -26.48
C ASN A 7 22.27 -27.29 -25.68
N LEU A 8 21.77 -28.09 -24.72
CA LEU A 8 20.71 -27.68 -23.81
C LEU A 8 21.13 -26.48 -22.94
N LEU A 9 22.33 -26.52 -22.36
CA LEU A 9 22.84 -25.41 -21.55
C LEU A 9 23.01 -24.12 -22.37
N ILE A 10 23.46 -24.23 -23.61
CA ILE A 10 23.55 -23.09 -24.53
C ILE A 10 22.17 -22.52 -24.82
N ALA A 11 21.17 -23.37 -25.10
CA ALA A 11 19.81 -22.92 -25.33
C ALA A 11 19.22 -22.18 -24.12
N ILE A 12 19.41 -22.72 -22.90
CA ILE A 12 18.98 -22.07 -21.65
C ILE A 12 19.68 -20.72 -21.48
N ALA A 13 20.99 -20.65 -21.72
CA ALA A 13 21.76 -19.41 -21.61
C ALA A 13 21.27 -18.35 -22.61
N VAL A 14 20.99 -18.75 -23.86
CA VAL A 14 20.44 -17.84 -24.90
C VAL A 14 19.06 -17.34 -24.49
N ILE A 15 18.19 -18.21 -23.99
CA ILE A 15 16.86 -17.82 -23.50
C ILE A 15 16.98 -16.85 -22.32
N ALA A 16 17.86 -17.13 -21.36
CA ALA A 16 18.08 -16.25 -20.22
C ALA A 16 18.58 -14.86 -20.66
N VAL A 17 19.54 -14.80 -21.58
CA VAL A 17 20.04 -13.53 -22.13
C VAL A 17 18.96 -12.79 -22.91
N ALA A 18 18.14 -13.50 -23.70
CA ALA A 18 17.02 -12.90 -24.41
C ALA A 18 15.97 -12.33 -23.45
N LEU A 19 15.60 -13.08 -22.39
CA LEU A 19 14.67 -12.61 -21.36
C LEU A 19 15.23 -11.39 -20.60
N LEU A 20 16.53 -11.36 -20.30
CA LEU A 20 17.18 -10.20 -19.69
C LEU A 20 17.13 -8.97 -20.60
N ALA A 21 17.42 -9.15 -21.91
CA ALA A 21 17.36 -8.06 -22.89
C ALA A 21 15.93 -7.54 -23.10
N LEU A 22 14.92 -8.42 -22.98
CA LEU A 22 13.51 -8.05 -23.02
C LEU A 22 12.99 -7.46 -21.69
N GLY A 23 13.83 -7.33 -20.66
CA GLY A 23 13.44 -6.79 -19.36
C GLY A 23 12.59 -7.73 -18.50
N ALA A 24 12.55 -9.03 -18.82
CA ALA A 24 11.81 -10.05 -18.07
C ALA A 24 12.56 -10.54 -16.81
N LEU A 25 13.27 -9.63 -16.12
CA LEU A 25 13.64 -9.91 -14.74
C LEU A 25 12.34 -10.11 -13.96
N PRO A 26 12.20 -11.19 -13.15
CA PRO A 26 11.06 -11.33 -12.29
C PRO A 26 11.02 -10.08 -11.41
N SER A 27 10.00 -9.25 -11.63
CA SER A 27 9.74 -7.97 -10.99
C SER A 27 9.28 -8.15 -9.54
N TYR A 28 9.87 -9.12 -8.85
CA TYR A 28 9.64 -9.50 -7.46
C TYR A 28 10.24 -8.50 -6.46
N LEU A 29 10.81 -7.40 -6.97
CA LEU A 29 11.20 -6.24 -6.21
C LEU A 29 10.25 -5.13 -6.64
N GLY A 30 9.24 -4.85 -5.81
CA GLY A 30 8.35 -3.72 -6.03
C GLY A 30 9.18 -2.47 -6.30
N SER A 31 9.15 -2.00 -7.54
CA SER A 31 9.91 -0.84 -7.98
C SER A 31 9.04 0.39 -7.82
N GLY A 32 9.27 1.16 -6.75
CA GLY A 32 8.59 2.41 -6.48
C GLY A 32 8.66 2.79 -5.00
N ASP A 33 8.58 4.09 -4.70
CA ASP A 33 8.47 4.56 -3.32
C ASP A 33 7.15 4.06 -2.72
N PRO A 34 7.20 3.31 -1.61
CA PRO A 34 5.99 2.77 -1.00
C PRO A 34 5.05 3.89 -0.55
N TYR A 35 3.76 3.62 -0.67
CA TYR A 35 2.71 4.46 -0.11
C TYR A 35 2.48 4.09 1.34
N TYR A 36 2.29 5.09 2.17
CA TYR A 36 2.03 4.91 3.58
C TYR A 36 0.81 5.71 3.95
N LEU A 37 -0.05 5.08 4.74
CA LEU A 37 -1.09 5.80 5.46
C LEU A 37 -0.47 6.37 6.74
N THR A 38 -0.56 7.68 6.91
CA THR A 38 -0.14 8.42 8.10
C THR A 38 -1.37 8.81 8.92
N ALA A 39 -1.27 8.77 10.24
CA ALA A 39 -2.29 9.16 11.19
C ALA A 39 -1.68 10.20 12.13
N GLU A 40 -1.95 11.47 11.84
CA GLU A 40 -1.47 12.59 12.64
C GLU A 40 -2.53 12.99 13.67
N PRO A 41 -2.23 13.03 14.97
CA PRO A 41 -3.18 13.48 15.98
C PRO A 41 -3.50 14.96 15.78
N ILE A 42 -4.79 15.29 15.70
CA ILE A 42 -5.27 16.66 15.53
C ILE A 42 -6.26 17.03 16.63
N GLU A 43 -6.25 18.30 17.03
CA GLU A 43 -7.26 18.88 17.90
C GLU A 43 -8.35 19.50 17.04
N THR A 44 -9.50 18.82 16.90
CA THR A 44 -10.63 19.33 16.12
C THR A 44 -11.99 18.99 16.74
N ASN A 45 -12.90 19.97 16.65
CA ASN A 45 -14.32 19.80 16.97
C ASN A 45 -15.17 19.53 15.74
N GLU A 46 -14.55 19.42 14.56
CA GLU A 46 -15.24 19.11 13.32
C GLU A 46 -15.63 17.62 13.23
N THR A 47 -16.50 17.31 12.27
CA THR A 47 -16.94 15.94 12.00
C THR A 47 -15.74 15.06 11.67
N ALA A 48 -15.67 13.89 12.31
CA ALA A 48 -14.67 12.87 12.08
C ALA A 48 -15.35 11.51 12.00
N ALA A 49 -14.86 10.63 11.13
CA ALA A 49 -15.36 9.27 11.02
C ALA A 49 -15.05 8.49 12.30
N ASP A 50 -16.07 7.92 12.94
CA ASP A 50 -15.87 7.07 14.12
C ASP A 50 -15.30 5.71 13.69
N VAL A 51 -14.07 5.44 14.13
CA VAL A 51 -13.34 4.21 13.81
C VAL A 51 -13.11 3.32 15.03
N ASN A 52 -13.90 3.47 16.10
CA ASN A 52 -13.78 2.62 17.29
C ASN A 52 -14.14 1.15 17.04
N ASN A 53 -15.01 0.87 16.06
CA ASN A 53 -15.48 -0.48 15.74
C ASN A 53 -14.89 -1.04 14.44
N VAL A 54 -13.81 -0.45 13.93
CA VAL A 54 -13.11 -0.99 12.77
C VAL A 54 -12.20 -2.15 13.18
N SER A 55 -12.09 -3.14 12.31
CA SER A 55 -11.21 -4.29 12.52
C SER A 55 -9.96 -4.17 11.67
N ASP A 56 -8.83 -4.61 12.21
CA ASP A 56 -7.54 -4.72 11.52
C ASP A 56 -7.60 -5.62 10.28
N ARG A 57 -8.61 -6.49 10.17
CA ARG A 57 -8.86 -7.28 8.96
C ARG A 57 -9.46 -6.46 7.82
N ARG A 58 -10.19 -5.39 8.14
CA ARG A 58 -10.87 -4.51 7.17
C ARG A 58 -10.07 -3.24 6.91
N TYR A 59 -9.41 -2.74 7.94
CA TYR A 59 -8.61 -1.52 7.94
C TYR A 59 -7.19 -1.75 8.49
N PRO A 60 -6.39 -2.67 7.89
CA PRO A 60 -5.02 -2.95 8.32
C PRO A 60 -4.11 -1.71 8.32
N TYR A 61 -4.22 -0.79 7.35
CA TYR A 61 -3.32 0.36 7.27
C TYR A 61 -3.68 1.42 8.32
N LEU A 62 -4.96 1.75 8.46
CA LEU A 62 -5.45 2.69 9.48
C LEU A 62 -5.09 2.24 10.90
N THR A 63 -5.41 0.99 11.27
CA THR A 63 -5.10 0.53 12.62
C THR A 63 -3.59 0.51 12.86
N SER A 64 -2.81 0.04 11.88
CA SER A 64 -1.35 0.01 12.04
C SER A 64 -0.74 1.41 12.15
N ALA A 65 -1.24 2.41 11.43
CA ALA A 65 -0.79 3.80 11.55
C ALA A 65 -1.08 4.38 12.94
N ILE A 66 -2.30 4.18 13.46
CA ILE A 66 -2.69 4.68 14.79
C ILE A 66 -1.91 3.96 15.91
N ALA A 67 -1.62 2.67 15.73
CA ALA A 67 -0.84 1.89 16.71
C ALA A 67 0.67 2.14 16.64
N SER A 68 1.16 2.76 15.57
CA SER A 68 2.57 3.03 15.34
C SER A 68 3.04 4.26 16.13
N ALA A 69 4.23 4.20 16.71
CA ALA A 69 4.81 5.32 17.44
C ALA A 69 5.08 6.54 16.54
N ASP A 70 5.38 6.29 15.26
CA ASP A 70 5.65 7.33 14.25
C ASP A 70 4.38 7.75 13.49
N GLY A 71 3.19 7.25 13.91
CA GLY A 71 1.92 7.55 13.24
C GLY A 71 1.83 7.01 11.82
N ARG A 72 2.67 6.05 11.42
CA ARG A 72 2.79 5.57 10.04
C ARG A 72 2.52 4.07 9.94
N SER A 73 1.69 3.69 8.99
CA SER A 73 1.40 2.28 8.64
C SER A 73 2.57 1.58 7.96
N ALA A 74 2.42 0.28 7.70
CA ALA A 74 3.34 -0.44 6.82
C ALA A 74 3.23 0.07 5.37
N GLY A 75 4.36 0.09 4.65
CA GLY A 75 4.40 0.57 3.26
C GLY A 75 3.70 -0.36 2.28
N TYR A 76 2.74 0.18 1.54
CA TYR A 76 2.10 -0.45 0.40
C TYR A 76 2.93 -0.21 -0.87
N GLN A 77 3.37 -1.29 -1.52
CA GLN A 77 4.05 -1.21 -2.80
C GLN A 77 3.07 -1.56 -3.92
N THR A 78 2.98 -0.66 -4.90
CA THR A 78 2.25 -0.96 -6.13
C THR A 78 3.01 -2.03 -6.92
N GLY A 79 2.27 -2.94 -7.56
CA GLY A 79 2.86 -4.01 -8.37
C GLY A 79 3.71 -3.49 -9.54
N PRO A 80 4.43 -4.39 -10.26
CA PRO A 80 5.43 -4.08 -11.28
C PRO A 80 5.06 -3.08 -12.39
N TYR A 81 3.77 -2.82 -12.57
CA TYR A 81 3.23 -1.97 -13.64
C TYR A 81 2.44 -0.77 -13.12
N GLY A 82 2.61 -0.39 -11.85
CA GLY A 82 1.85 0.75 -11.29
C GLY A 82 0.35 0.48 -11.15
N VAL A 83 -0.08 -0.76 -11.41
CA VAL A 83 -1.45 -1.21 -11.16
C VAL A 83 -1.55 -1.73 -9.74
N LYS A 84 -2.52 -1.20 -9.00
CA LYS A 84 -3.00 -1.77 -7.73
C LYS A 84 -3.25 -3.26 -7.96
N GLU A 85 -2.80 -4.14 -7.06
CA GLU A 85 -3.30 -5.52 -7.08
C GLU A 85 -4.76 -5.49 -6.65
N TRP A 86 -5.70 -5.79 -7.56
CA TRP A 86 -7.16 -5.66 -7.36
C TRP A 86 -7.73 -6.58 -6.26
N PHE A 87 -6.89 -7.36 -5.59
CA PHE A 87 -7.27 -8.36 -4.59
C PHE A 87 -6.66 -8.09 -3.21
N THR A 88 -5.87 -7.03 -3.05
CA THR A 88 -5.18 -6.69 -1.81
C THR A 88 -5.78 -5.41 -1.23
N HIS A 89 -6.12 -5.40 0.07
CA HIS A 89 -6.50 -4.16 0.75
C HIS A 89 -5.41 -3.11 0.51
N THR A 90 -5.80 -1.89 0.10
CA THR A 90 -4.86 -0.78 -0.13
C THR A 90 -5.17 0.39 0.80
N PRO A 91 -4.18 1.20 1.19
CA PRO A 91 -4.41 2.39 2.01
C PRO A 91 -5.35 3.40 1.31
N PHE A 92 -5.34 3.45 -0.02
CA PHE A 92 -6.25 4.28 -0.80
C PHE A 92 -7.71 3.84 -0.64
N ASP A 93 -7.98 2.53 -0.73
CA ASP A 93 -9.35 2.02 -0.63
C ASP A 93 -9.91 2.21 0.79
N GLU A 94 -9.05 2.19 1.82
CA GLU A 94 -9.44 2.50 3.19
C GLU A 94 -9.87 3.95 3.36
N VAL A 95 -9.09 4.90 2.83
CA VAL A 95 -9.43 6.33 2.84
C VAL A 95 -10.69 6.60 2.02
N ASP A 96 -10.79 6.04 0.82
CA ASP A 96 -11.98 6.18 -0.04
C ASP A 96 -13.24 5.63 0.65
N ALA A 97 -13.14 4.50 1.35
CA ALA A 97 -14.26 3.93 2.09
C ALA A 97 -14.71 4.83 3.25
N LEU A 98 -13.76 5.44 3.98
CA LEU A 98 -14.08 6.37 5.06
C LEU A 98 -14.71 7.66 4.52
N THR A 99 -14.20 8.19 3.41
CA THR A 99 -14.78 9.34 2.70
C THR A 99 -16.21 9.05 2.24
N GLN A 100 -16.47 7.86 1.70
CA GLN A 100 -17.83 7.47 1.29
C GLN A 100 -18.78 7.28 2.47
N GLN A 101 -18.27 6.79 3.61
CA GLN A 101 -19.07 6.56 4.81
C GLN A 101 -19.43 7.87 5.51
N VAL A 102 -18.49 8.82 5.59
CA VAL A 102 -18.67 10.12 6.24
C VAL A 102 -18.05 11.22 5.36
N PRO A 103 -18.78 11.72 4.35
CA PRO A 103 -18.27 12.73 3.42
C PRO A 103 -17.83 14.03 4.11
N GLU A 104 -18.48 14.40 5.22
CA GLU A 104 -18.17 15.61 5.99
C GLU A 104 -16.86 15.50 6.79
N ALA A 105 -16.29 14.30 6.91
CA ALA A 105 -15.00 14.08 7.56
C ALA A 105 -13.82 14.18 6.57
N ALA A 106 -14.08 14.24 5.26
CA ALA A 106 -13.05 14.39 4.24
C ALA A 106 -12.50 15.82 4.20
N VAL A 107 -11.18 15.94 4.10
CA VAL A 107 -10.46 17.22 4.14
C VAL A 107 -9.28 17.13 3.22
N ASP A 108 -9.18 18.08 2.28
CA ASP A 108 -8.11 18.12 1.29
C ASP A 108 -7.94 16.75 0.59
N ASP A 109 -6.81 16.07 0.80
CA ASP A 109 -6.48 14.75 0.23
C ASP A 109 -6.63 13.59 1.26
N GLY A 110 -7.15 13.87 2.45
CA GLY A 110 -7.27 12.94 3.57
C GLY A 110 -8.64 12.92 4.25
N VAL A 111 -8.72 12.20 5.38
CA VAL A 111 -9.95 12.03 6.17
C VAL A 111 -9.65 12.17 7.65
N ARG A 112 -10.53 12.89 8.36
CA ARG A 112 -10.53 12.94 9.82
C ARG A 112 -11.18 11.69 10.39
N VAL A 113 -10.47 10.99 11.26
CA VAL A 113 -11.00 9.83 11.99
C VAL A 113 -10.93 10.08 13.49
N ARG A 114 -11.79 9.41 14.25
CA ARG A 114 -11.78 9.47 15.72
C ARG A 114 -11.71 8.07 16.30
N ARG A 115 -10.72 7.85 17.18
CA ARG A 115 -10.51 6.59 17.89
C ARG A 115 -10.22 6.88 19.36
N ASP A 116 -10.92 6.18 20.25
CA ASP A 116 -10.77 6.28 21.71
C ASP A 116 -10.85 7.74 22.23
N GLY A 117 -11.64 8.59 21.53
CA GLY A 117 -11.82 10.01 21.85
C GLY A 117 -10.80 10.95 21.19
N GLN A 118 -9.66 10.46 20.73
CA GLN A 118 -8.65 11.24 20.00
C GLN A 118 -9.03 11.35 18.52
N ALA A 119 -8.93 12.55 17.95
CA ALA A 119 -9.05 12.76 16.51
C ALA A 119 -7.69 12.66 15.83
N TYR A 120 -7.68 12.08 14.64
CA TYR A 120 -6.52 11.95 13.76
C TYR A 120 -6.89 12.44 12.36
N TYR A 121 -5.96 13.12 11.71
CA TYR A 121 -5.99 13.34 10.28
C TYR A 121 -5.23 12.21 9.61
N VAL A 122 -5.87 11.56 8.64
CA VAL A 122 -5.35 10.39 7.96
C VAL A 122 -5.22 10.67 6.49
N GLU A 123 -4.03 10.46 5.95
CA GLU A 123 -3.75 10.65 4.53
C GLU A 123 -2.81 9.57 3.99
N VAL A 124 -2.76 9.44 2.67
CA VAL A 124 -1.84 8.52 1.99
C VAL A 124 -0.70 9.33 1.37
N GLY A 125 0.51 9.12 1.86
CA GLY A 125 1.72 9.83 1.41
C GLY A 125 2.83 8.88 0.93
N GLN A 126 3.72 9.43 0.11
CA GLN A 126 5.03 8.85 -0.20
C GLN A 126 6.11 9.52 0.68
N PRO A 127 7.22 8.84 1.01
CA PRO A 127 8.32 9.42 1.76
C PRO A 127 8.95 10.65 1.07
#